data_AF-A0A8N1S7S4-F1
#
_entry.id   AF-A0A8N1S7S4-F1
#
_cell.length_a   1.000
_cell.length_b   1.000
_cell.length_c   1.000
_cell.angle_alpha   90.00
_cell.angle_beta   90.00
_cell.angle_gamma   90.00
#
_symmetry.space_group_name_H-M   'P 1'
#
loop_
_entity.id
_entity.type
_entity.pdbx_description
1 polymer ?
#
loop_
_entity_poly.entity_id
_entity_poly.type
_entity_poly.pdbx_seq_one_letter_code
_entity_poly.pdbx_strand_id
1 'polypeptide(L)'
;MIGKGLPKKFAIICMPTSEDLKKLESNKKWHGPVQKCYNDPNERIRKTLRKNHLKVLKRLRRQRIRQNKLLKDNVLKLLKSPSKLNESIKHMTVSSHRKIISEQLMKMSKLYLPKCTQVRYSCDREVMGYITLGDFSFSQAKGIGIGYVTLPSFLEMISKRSNIVLVRNIQTRQYRLVKLDILGI
;
A
#
# COMPACT_ATOMS: atom_id res chain seq x y z
N MET A 1 -5.40 -10.24 22.76
CA MET A 1 -3.97 -9.86 22.75
C MET A 1 -3.39 -10.05 24.15
N ILE A 2 -2.09 -10.32 24.28
CA ILE A 2 -1.42 -10.41 25.58
C ILE A 2 -0.94 -9.00 25.95
N GLY A 3 -1.56 -8.39 26.96
CA GLY A 3 -1.26 -7.02 27.37
C GLY A 3 -1.78 -5.95 26.41
N LYS A 4 -0.97 -4.91 26.16
CA LYS A 4 -1.37 -3.73 25.37
C LYS A 4 -1.42 -4.04 23.88
N GLY A 5 -2.52 -3.67 23.23
CA GLY A 5 -2.65 -3.67 21.78
C GLY A 5 -4.10 -3.82 21.34
N LEU A 6 -4.35 -3.39 20.11
CA LEU A 6 -5.63 -3.54 19.43
C LEU A 6 -5.35 -4.11 18.03
N PRO A 7 -5.80 -5.34 17.71
CA PRO A 7 -5.65 -5.85 16.35
C PRO A 7 -6.62 -5.08 15.45
N LYS A 8 -6.16 -4.62 14.30
CA LYS A 8 -7.01 -3.95 13.31
C LYS A 8 -7.46 -4.93 12.23
N LYS A 9 -8.48 -4.53 11.48
CA LYS A 9 -8.85 -5.19 10.21
C LYS A 9 -7.63 -5.34 9.30
N PHE A 10 -7.49 -6.50 8.67
CA PHE A 10 -6.38 -6.88 7.78
C PHE A 10 -5.01 -6.92 8.45
N ALA A 11 -4.95 -6.97 9.78
CA ALA A 11 -3.70 -7.24 10.48
C ALA A 11 -3.15 -8.62 10.09
N ILE A 12 -1.83 -8.73 10.11
CA ILE A 12 -1.10 -9.91 9.64
C ILE A 12 -0.76 -10.76 10.86
N ILE A 13 -1.05 -12.06 10.76
CA ILE A 13 -0.69 -13.07 11.75
C ILE A 13 0.62 -13.70 11.28
N CYS A 14 1.61 -13.73 12.16
CA CYS A 14 2.95 -14.21 11.88
C CYS A 14 3.40 -15.25 12.93
N MET A 15 4.21 -16.19 12.48
CA MET A 15 4.86 -17.18 13.33
C MET A 15 5.96 -16.52 14.18
N PRO A 16 6.05 -16.84 15.48
CA PRO A 16 7.19 -16.41 16.30
C PRO A 16 8.45 -17.18 15.94
N THR A 17 9.62 -16.54 16.09
CA THR A 17 10.90 -17.26 16.05
C THR A 17 11.22 -17.86 17.42
N SER A 18 12.18 -18.79 17.47
CA SER A 18 12.69 -19.35 18.73
C SER A 18 13.28 -18.27 19.65
N GLU A 19 13.91 -17.24 19.08
CA GLU A 19 14.40 -16.07 19.83
C GLU A 19 13.26 -15.27 20.47
N ASP A 20 12.14 -15.11 19.76
CA ASP A 20 10.98 -14.37 20.28
C ASP A 20 10.38 -15.10 21.49
N LEU A 21 10.28 -16.42 21.43
CA LEU A 21 9.79 -17.25 22.54
C LEU A 21 10.73 -17.18 23.76
N LYS A 22 12.05 -17.34 23.56
CA LYS A 22 13.03 -17.20 24.65
C LYS A 22 12.99 -15.82 25.30
N LYS A 23 12.85 -14.76 24.51
CA LYS A 23 12.73 -13.37 25.03
C LYS A 23 11.46 -13.18 25.84
N LEU A 24 10.36 -13.79 25.43
CA LEU A 24 9.10 -13.76 26.17
C LEU A 24 9.20 -14.50 27.50
N GLU A 25 9.82 -15.68 27.51
CA GLU A 25 10.09 -16.45 28.75
C GLU A 25 10.96 -15.65 29.72
N SER A 26 12.03 -15.03 29.20
CA SER A 26 12.97 -14.22 29.99
C SER A 26 12.32 -12.94 30.53
N ASN A 27 11.44 -12.31 29.76
CA ASN A 27 10.83 -11.02 30.10
C ASN A 27 9.33 -10.99 29.78
N LYS A 28 8.51 -11.21 30.81
CA LYS A 28 7.04 -11.17 30.72
C LYS A 28 6.48 -9.80 30.30
N LYS A 29 7.23 -8.70 30.48
CA LYS A 29 6.81 -7.34 30.06
C LYS A 29 7.18 -7.03 28.62
N TRP A 30 7.82 -7.95 27.90
CA TRP A 30 8.21 -7.73 26.51
C TRP A 30 7.00 -7.61 25.59
N HIS A 31 6.99 -6.58 24.74
CA HIS A 31 5.85 -6.25 23.89
C HIS A 31 5.88 -6.88 22.49
N GLY A 32 6.96 -7.59 22.15
CA GLY A 32 7.22 -8.16 20.83
C GLY A 32 8.29 -7.40 20.04
N PRO A 33 8.78 -7.98 18.92
CA PRO A 33 9.80 -7.36 18.09
C PRO A 33 9.24 -6.23 17.22
N VAL A 34 10.13 -5.47 16.59
CA VAL A 34 9.77 -4.41 15.64
C VAL A 34 10.22 -4.81 14.24
N GLN A 35 9.32 -4.69 13.25
CA GLN A 35 9.62 -4.89 11.84
C GLN A 35 10.66 -3.87 11.36
N LYS A 36 11.68 -4.36 10.65
CA LYS A 36 12.68 -3.52 9.97
C LYS A 36 12.01 -2.60 8.96
N CYS A 37 12.53 -1.38 8.84
CA CYS A 37 12.11 -0.47 7.79
C CYS A 37 12.80 -0.90 6.49
N TYR A 38 12.03 -1.28 5.48
CA TYR A 38 12.57 -1.60 4.16
C TYR A 38 12.52 -0.38 3.27
N ASN A 39 13.60 -0.19 2.50
CA ASN A 39 13.65 0.84 1.48
C ASN A 39 12.80 0.41 0.29
N ASP A 40 11.99 1.32 -0.25
CA ASP A 40 11.20 1.05 -1.44
C ASP A 40 12.10 1.16 -2.69
N PRO A 41 12.29 0.07 -3.45
CA PRO A 41 13.18 0.06 -4.62
C PRO A 41 12.72 1.03 -5.71
N ASN A 42 11.41 1.29 -5.82
CA ASN A 42 10.82 2.13 -6.84
C ASN A 42 10.73 3.60 -6.43
N GLU A 43 11.11 3.96 -5.20
CA GLU A 43 10.94 5.32 -4.68
C GLU A 43 11.66 6.37 -5.54
N ARG A 44 12.95 6.13 -5.83
CA ARG A 44 13.78 7.03 -6.64
C ARG A 44 13.19 7.21 -8.04
N ILE A 45 12.79 6.11 -8.66
CA ILE A 45 12.18 6.08 -10.00
C ILE A 45 10.88 6.91 -10.01
N ARG A 46 10.00 6.71 -9.03
CA ARG A 46 8.74 7.47 -8.90
C ARG A 46 8.98 8.96 -8.69
N LYS A 47 9.94 9.34 -7.85
CA LYS A 47 10.30 10.76 -7.61
C LYS A 47 10.77 11.43 -8.91
N THR A 48 11.67 10.77 -9.64
CA THR A 48 12.18 11.29 -10.93
C THR A 48 11.07 11.40 -11.98
N LEU A 49 10.24 10.36 -12.13
CA LEU A 49 9.12 10.38 -13.08
C LEU A 49 8.09 11.48 -12.76
N ARG A 50 7.73 11.68 -11.49
CA ARG A 50 6.84 12.78 -11.07
C ARG A 50 7.45 14.14 -11.40
N LYS A 51 8.73 14.36 -11.11
CA LYS A 51 9.44 15.62 -11.41
C LYS A 51 9.45 15.90 -12.92
N ASN A 52 9.75 14.89 -13.72
CA ASN A 52 9.78 15.01 -15.18
C ASN A 52 8.38 15.25 -15.76
N HIS A 53 7.38 14.51 -15.31
CA HIS A 53 5.99 14.71 -15.74
C HIS A 53 5.47 16.12 -15.40
N LEU A 54 5.81 16.64 -14.23
CA LEU A 54 5.44 18.01 -13.84
C LEU A 54 6.04 19.06 -14.79
N LYS A 55 7.29 18.88 -15.24
CA LYS A 55 7.90 19.74 -16.28
C LYS A 55 7.14 19.65 -17.60
N VAL A 56 6.76 18.44 -18.02
CA VAL A 56 5.95 18.22 -19.24
C VAL A 56 4.60 18.93 -19.12
N LEU A 57 3.87 18.76 -18.01
CA LEU A 57 2.58 19.43 -17.78
C LEU A 57 2.70 20.97 -17.83
N LYS A 58 3.76 21.53 -17.25
CA LYS A 58 4.06 22.97 -17.35
C LYS A 58 4.28 23.41 -18.81
N ARG A 59 5.02 22.63 -19.60
CA ARG A 59 5.23 22.90 -21.03
C ARG A 59 3.92 22.85 -21.82
N LEU A 60 3.11 21.80 -21.64
CA LEU A 60 1.81 21.66 -22.32
C LEU A 60 0.83 22.78 -21.93
N ARG A 61 0.87 23.24 -20.66
CA ARG A 61 0.10 24.42 -20.24
C ARG A 61 0.54 25.67 -20.98
N ARG A 62 1.84 25.95 -21.07
CA ARG A 62 2.38 27.12 -21.81
C ARG A 62 2.00 27.07 -23.29
N GLN A 63 2.08 25.89 -23.92
CA GLN A 63 1.68 25.69 -25.32
C GLN A 63 0.19 25.99 -25.53
N ARG A 64 -0.69 25.48 -24.66
CA ARG A 64 -2.13 25.80 -24.69
C ARG A 64 -2.40 27.29 -24.54
N ILE A 65 -1.70 27.97 -23.63
CA ILE A 65 -1.85 29.42 -23.44
C ILE A 65 -1.40 30.17 -24.70
N ARG A 66 -0.25 29.81 -25.28
CA ARG A 66 0.27 30.44 -26.52
C ARG A 66 -0.68 30.20 -27.70
N GLN A 67 -1.18 28.98 -27.88
CA GLN A 67 -2.17 28.67 -28.92
C GLN A 67 -3.47 29.44 -28.70
N ASN A 68 -3.98 29.52 -27.47
CA ASN A 68 -5.20 30.29 -27.20
C ASN A 68 -5.01 31.79 -27.45
N LYS A 69 -3.82 32.36 -27.17
CA LYS A 69 -3.50 33.75 -27.53
C LYS A 69 -3.48 33.93 -29.05
N LEU A 70 -2.70 33.11 -29.76
CA LEU A 70 -2.63 33.14 -31.23
C LEU A 70 -4.00 32.96 -31.88
N LEU A 71 -4.84 32.06 -31.36
CA LEU A 71 -6.20 31.86 -31.84
C LEU A 71 -7.09 33.08 -31.59
N LYS A 72 -6.98 33.75 -30.43
CA LYS A 72 -7.72 35.01 -30.19
C LYS A 72 -7.26 36.11 -31.16
N ASP A 73 -5.96 36.29 -31.32
CA ASP A 73 -5.37 37.28 -32.24
C ASP A 73 -5.75 36.98 -33.70
N ASN A 74 -5.74 35.70 -34.08
CA ASN A 74 -6.18 35.25 -35.41
C ASN A 74 -7.69 35.36 -35.59
N VAL A 75 -8.52 35.04 -34.59
CA VAL A 75 -9.99 35.23 -34.68
C VAL A 75 -10.34 36.70 -34.83
N LEU A 76 -9.62 37.60 -34.14
CA LEU A 76 -9.71 39.05 -34.37
C LEU A 76 -9.37 39.44 -35.82
N LYS A 77 -8.41 38.75 -36.46
CA LYS A 77 -8.09 38.90 -37.88
C LYS A 77 -9.04 38.17 -38.85
N LEU A 78 -9.69 37.10 -38.40
CA LEU A 78 -10.44 36.11 -39.21
C LEU A 78 -11.96 36.21 -39.05
N LEU A 79 -12.48 37.27 -38.43
CA LEU A 79 -13.88 37.72 -38.56
C LEU A 79 -14.32 37.99 -40.03
N LYS A 80 -13.49 37.62 -41.02
CA LYS A 80 -13.76 37.53 -42.45
C LYS A 80 -13.96 36.08 -43.00
N SER A 81 -14.16 35.05 -42.14
CA SER A 81 -14.50 33.61 -42.41
C SER A 81 -13.33 32.60 -42.60
N PRO A 82 -13.50 31.25 -42.48
CA PRO A 82 -14.51 30.41 -41.79
C PRO A 82 -13.94 29.46 -40.69
N SER A 83 -14.82 28.73 -40.01
CA SER A 83 -14.75 28.34 -38.59
C SER A 83 -14.56 26.84 -38.24
N LYS A 84 -14.52 25.90 -39.19
CA LYS A 84 -14.59 24.44 -38.89
C LYS A 84 -13.25 23.70 -38.70
N LEU A 85 -12.15 24.15 -39.32
CA LEU A 85 -10.83 23.50 -39.21
C LEU A 85 -10.16 23.68 -37.84
N ASN A 86 -10.51 24.76 -37.13
CA ASN A 86 -9.90 25.10 -35.84
C ASN A 86 -10.37 24.18 -34.69
N GLU A 87 -11.57 23.61 -34.81
CA GLU A 87 -12.12 22.69 -33.80
C GLU A 87 -11.46 21.32 -33.90
N SER A 88 -11.30 20.75 -35.09
CA SER A 88 -10.65 19.44 -35.27
C SER A 88 -9.20 19.45 -34.76
N ILE A 89 -8.44 20.53 -35.02
CA ILE A 89 -7.06 20.70 -34.53
C ILE A 89 -7.03 20.84 -32.99
N LYS A 90 -7.98 21.56 -32.39
CA LYS A 90 -8.12 21.62 -30.92
C LYS A 90 -8.44 20.26 -30.31
N HIS A 91 -9.36 19.50 -30.91
CA HIS A 91 -9.72 18.16 -30.44
C HIS A 91 -8.53 17.20 -30.54
N MET A 92 -7.74 17.28 -31.62
CA MET A 92 -6.56 16.45 -31.83
C MET A 92 -5.44 16.76 -30.82
N THR A 93 -5.17 18.03 -30.51
CA THR A 93 -4.18 18.43 -29.49
C THR A 93 -4.59 18.05 -28.07
N VAL A 94 -5.89 18.18 -27.73
CA VAL A 94 -6.44 17.73 -26.44
C VAL A 94 -6.37 16.20 -26.29
N SER A 95 -6.66 15.46 -27.37
CA SER A 95 -6.53 14.00 -27.42
C SER A 95 -5.08 13.56 -27.13
N SER A 96 -4.10 14.19 -27.77
CA SER A 96 -2.68 13.91 -27.54
C SER A 96 -2.23 14.21 -26.11
N HIS A 97 -2.71 15.30 -25.48
CA HIS A 97 -2.41 15.58 -24.08
C HIS A 97 -3.02 14.55 -23.13
N ARG A 98 -4.24 14.09 -23.40
CA ARG A 98 -4.89 13.04 -22.61
C ARG A 98 -4.09 11.73 -22.68
N LYS A 99 -3.61 11.36 -23.87
CA LYS A 99 -2.74 10.17 -24.06
C LYS A 99 -1.48 10.23 -23.20
N ILE A 100 -0.81 11.39 -23.14
CA ILE A 100 0.39 11.58 -22.29
C ILE A 100 0.07 11.37 -20.81
N ILE A 101 -1.09 11.87 -20.35
CA ILE A 101 -1.52 11.74 -18.95
C ILE A 101 -1.87 10.28 -18.63
N SER A 102 -2.60 9.60 -19.51
CA SER A 102 -2.95 8.18 -19.33
C SER A 102 -1.71 7.28 -19.34
N GLU A 103 -0.76 7.52 -20.23
CA GLU A 103 0.50 6.77 -20.26
C GLU A 103 1.31 6.97 -18.98
N GLN A 104 1.37 8.21 -18.47
CA GLN A 104 2.03 8.47 -17.19
C GLN A 104 1.33 7.75 -16.04
N LEU A 105 -0.01 7.76 -16.00
CA LEU A 105 -0.78 7.05 -14.99
C LEU A 105 -0.48 5.55 -15.01
N MET A 106 -0.45 4.93 -16.20
CA MET A 106 -0.09 3.52 -16.37
C MET A 106 1.36 3.22 -15.93
N LYS A 107 2.30 4.10 -16.24
CA LYS A 107 3.70 3.96 -15.76
C LYS A 107 3.80 4.07 -14.25
N MET A 108 3.08 5.03 -13.64
CA MET A 108 3.09 5.22 -12.19
C MET A 108 2.38 4.09 -11.45
N SER A 109 1.26 3.58 -11.98
CA SER A 109 0.52 2.47 -11.38
C SER A 109 1.37 1.21 -11.28
N LYS A 110 2.12 0.89 -12.35
CA LYS A 110 3.07 -0.22 -12.40
C LYS A 110 4.20 -0.12 -11.36
N LEU A 111 4.49 1.08 -10.86
CA LEU A 111 5.59 1.34 -9.92
C LEU A 111 5.14 1.49 -8.46
N TYR A 112 3.84 1.42 -8.16
CA TYR A 112 3.33 1.57 -6.79
C TYR A 112 3.72 0.41 -5.88
N LEU A 113 3.73 -0.82 -6.41
CA LEU A 113 4.10 -2.01 -5.67
C LEU A 113 5.24 -2.72 -6.41
N PRO A 114 6.25 -3.23 -5.70
CA PRO A 114 7.21 -4.15 -6.30
C PRO A 114 6.48 -5.44 -6.74
N LYS A 115 7.06 -6.17 -7.69
CA LYS A 115 6.53 -7.47 -8.10
C LYS A 115 6.58 -8.41 -6.88
N CYS A 116 5.41 -8.80 -6.38
CA CYS A 116 5.33 -9.76 -5.27
C CYS A 116 5.65 -11.16 -5.80
N THR A 117 6.75 -11.74 -5.34
CA THR A 117 7.12 -13.13 -5.65
C THR A 117 6.55 -14.10 -4.64
N GLN A 118 6.56 -13.73 -3.35
CA GLN A 118 6.13 -14.58 -2.25
C GLN A 118 5.46 -13.76 -1.15
N VAL A 119 4.30 -14.23 -0.68
CA VAL A 119 3.53 -13.58 0.40
C VAL A 119 4.01 -14.06 1.77
N ARG A 120 4.40 -15.34 1.88
CA ARG A 120 4.85 -16.00 3.12
C ARG A 120 6.00 -15.27 3.82
N TYR A 121 6.95 -14.73 3.05
CA TYR A 121 8.13 -14.00 3.54
C TYR A 121 8.08 -12.50 3.24
N SER A 122 6.87 -11.94 3.13
CA SER A 122 6.67 -10.49 2.94
C SER A 122 7.03 -9.65 4.18
N CYS A 123 7.18 -10.30 5.33
CA CYS A 123 7.50 -9.70 6.62
C CYS A 123 8.79 -10.34 7.19
N ASP A 124 9.38 -9.73 8.24
CA ASP A 124 10.57 -10.31 8.93
C ASP A 124 10.25 -11.62 9.67
N ARG A 125 8.97 -11.84 9.91
CA ARG A 125 8.40 -13.05 10.50
C ARG A 125 7.54 -13.71 9.44
N GLU A 126 7.57 -15.03 9.43
CA GLU A 126 6.79 -15.80 8.47
C GLU A 126 5.29 -15.51 8.67
N VAL A 127 4.61 -15.15 7.57
CA VAL A 127 3.17 -14.90 7.58
C VAL A 127 2.43 -16.23 7.57
N MET A 128 1.56 -16.43 8.56
CA MET A 128 0.70 -17.61 8.65
C MET A 128 -0.77 -17.31 8.38
N GLY A 129 -1.20 -16.06 8.40
CA GLY A 129 -2.61 -15.73 8.27
C GLY A 129 -2.94 -14.26 8.37
N TYR A 130 -4.23 -13.96 8.34
CA TYR A 130 -4.75 -12.59 8.36
C TYR A 130 -6.01 -12.48 9.21
N ILE A 131 -6.14 -11.32 9.86
CA ILE A 131 -7.30 -10.95 10.66
C ILE A 131 -8.34 -10.30 9.76
N THR A 132 -9.56 -10.84 9.76
CA THR A 132 -10.70 -10.28 9.00
C THR A 132 -11.49 -9.28 9.82
N LEU A 133 -11.63 -9.53 11.12
CA LEU A 133 -12.31 -8.67 12.08
C LEU A 133 -11.39 -8.49 13.28
N GLY A 134 -11.03 -7.25 13.60
CA GLY A 134 -10.18 -6.96 14.76
C GLY A 134 -10.62 -5.67 15.40
N ASP A 135 -10.95 -5.74 16.68
CA ASP A 135 -11.34 -4.59 17.50
C ASP A 135 -11.21 -4.88 19.01
N PHE A 136 -11.64 -3.95 19.84
CA PHE A 136 -11.65 -4.06 21.28
C PHE A 136 -12.91 -4.79 21.73
N SER A 137 -12.75 -5.88 22.47
CA SER A 137 -13.89 -6.53 23.10
C SER A 137 -14.12 -5.92 24.47
N PHE A 138 -15.30 -5.34 24.67
CA PHE A 138 -15.74 -4.86 25.98
C PHE A 138 -15.95 -6.01 26.96
N SER A 139 -16.47 -7.15 26.51
CA SER A 139 -16.71 -8.33 27.35
C SER A 139 -15.43 -8.91 27.95
N GLN A 140 -14.31 -8.92 27.21
CA GLN A 140 -13.03 -9.43 27.71
C GLN A 140 -12.05 -8.30 28.10
N ALA A 141 -12.48 -7.04 28.01
CA ALA A 141 -11.68 -5.83 28.23
C ALA A 141 -10.29 -5.87 27.54
N LYS A 142 -10.21 -6.47 26.35
CA LYS A 142 -8.95 -6.63 25.60
C LYS A 142 -9.18 -6.63 24.09
N GLY A 143 -8.14 -6.33 23.32
CA GLY A 143 -8.17 -6.45 21.87
C GLY A 143 -8.31 -7.90 21.42
N ILE A 144 -9.31 -8.18 20.57
CA ILE A 144 -9.59 -9.50 19.99
C ILE A 144 -9.63 -9.37 18.47
N GLY A 145 -9.08 -10.38 17.80
CA GLY A 145 -9.19 -10.49 16.35
C GLY A 145 -9.61 -11.89 15.95
N ILE A 146 -10.51 -11.97 14.97
CA ILE A 146 -10.93 -13.19 14.29
C ILE A 146 -10.28 -13.16 12.91
N GLY A 147 -9.72 -14.30 12.51
CA GLY A 147 -8.97 -14.40 11.28
C GLY A 147 -8.79 -15.83 10.85
N TYR A 148 -8.15 -15.99 9.70
CA TYR A 148 -7.85 -17.29 9.11
C TYR A 148 -6.35 -17.49 9.06
N VAL A 149 -5.93 -18.71 9.39
CA VAL A 149 -4.54 -19.15 9.37
C VAL A 149 -4.39 -20.36 8.45
N THR A 150 -3.19 -20.53 7.90
CA THR A 150 -2.86 -21.68 7.07
C THR A 150 -2.63 -22.92 7.93
N LEU A 151 -3.16 -24.06 7.48
CA LEU A 151 -3.01 -25.33 8.19
C LEU A 151 -1.54 -25.77 8.38
N PRO A 152 -0.64 -25.67 7.38
CA PRO A 152 0.75 -26.09 7.56
C PRO A 152 1.49 -25.31 8.66
N SER A 153 1.34 -23.99 8.68
CA SER A 153 1.95 -23.14 9.71
C SER A 153 1.34 -23.41 11.09
N PHE A 154 0.05 -23.74 11.15
CA PHE A 154 -0.61 -24.14 12.39
C PHE A 154 -0.09 -25.48 12.92
N LEU A 155 0.11 -26.49 12.07
CA LEU A 155 0.72 -27.77 12.45
C LEU A 155 2.16 -27.60 12.96
N GLU A 156 2.94 -26.74 12.30
CA GLU A 156 4.29 -26.37 12.77
C GLU A 156 4.26 -25.67 14.14
N MET A 157 3.21 -24.90 14.42
CA MET A 157 3.04 -24.28 15.74
C MET A 157 2.69 -25.31 16.82
N ILE A 158 1.83 -26.29 16.50
CA ILE A 158 1.48 -27.39 17.40
C ILE A 158 2.72 -28.21 17.75
N SER A 159 3.58 -28.51 16.78
CA SER A 159 4.81 -29.26 17.03
C SER A 159 5.77 -28.51 17.98
N LYS A 160 5.77 -27.18 17.94
CA LYS A 160 6.50 -26.30 18.88
C LYS A 160 5.82 -26.14 20.25
N ARG A 161 4.65 -26.76 20.48
CA ARG A 161 3.87 -26.69 21.74
C ARG A 161 3.63 -25.26 22.25
N SER A 162 3.53 -24.29 21.35
CA SER A 162 3.24 -22.90 21.71
C SER A 162 1.90 -22.47 21.12
N ASN A 163 1.12 -21.72 21.88
CA ASN A 163 -0.15 -21.11 21.44
C ASN A 163 -0.02 -19.59 21.26
N ILE A 164 1.22 -19.11 21.18
CA ILE A 164 1.54 -17.69 21.11
C ILE A 164 1.93 -17.37 19.68
N VAL A 165 1.27 -16.38 19.10
CA VAL A 165 1.54 -15.87 17.76
C VAL A 165 1.83 -14.39 17.81
N LEU A 166 2.42 -13.87 16.73
CA LEU A 166 2.67 -12.45 16.56
C LEU A 166 1.63 -11.86 15.62
N VAL A 167 1.09 -10.70 15.98
CA VAL A 167 0.18 -9.93 15.13
C VAL A 167 0.78 -8.56 14.86
N ARG A 168 0.77 -8.16 13.59
CA ARG A 168 1.21 -6.83 13.15
C ARG A 168 0.09 -6.12 12.41
N ASN A 169 -0.27 -4.93 12.88
CA ASN A 169 -1.22 -4.07 12.15
C ASN A 169 -0.56 -3.49 10.89
N ILE A 170 -1.35 -3.27 9.84
CA ILE A 170 -0.88 -2.69 8.58
C ILE A 170 -0.25 -1.29 8.73
N GLN A 171 -0.71 -0.51 9.71
CA GLN A 171 -0.25 0.85 9.98
C GLN A 171 0.96 0.92 10.92
N THR A 172 1.35 -0.20 11.55
CA THR A 172 2.41 -0.22 12.56
C THR A 172 3.47 -1.27 12.24
N ARG A 173 4.71 -1.00 12.66
CA ARG A 173 5.82 -1.98 12.56
C ARG A 173 5.95 -2.88 13.78
N GLN A 174 5.30 -2.54 14.88
CA GLN A 174 5.36 -3.32 16.12
C GLN A 174 4.59 -4.64 15.94
N TYR A 175 5.27 -5.76 16.16
CA TYR A 175 4.62 -7.04 16.40
C TYR A 175 4.13 -7.09 17.84
N ARG A 176 2.94 -7.63 18.03
CA ARG A 176 2.32 -7.80 19.34
C ARG A 176 2.01 -9.26 19.58
N LEU A 177 2.18 -9.68 20.83
CA LEU A 177 1.93 -11.05 21.25
C LEU A 177 0.43 -11.31 21.40
N VAL A 178 -0.03 -12.42 20.85
CA VAL A 178 -1.42 -12.84 20.88
C VAL A 178 -1.49 -14.32 21.21
N LYS A 179 -2.43 -14.70 22.07
CA LYS A 179 -2.78 -16.10 22.30
C LYS A 179 -3.78 -16.51 21.23
N LEU A 180 -3.52 -17.62 20.56
CA LEU A 180 -4.40 -18.19 19.53
C LEU A 180 -5.34 -19.20 20.19
N ASP A 181 -6.64 -19.03 19.93
CA ASP A 181 -7.70 -19.97 20.32
C ASP A 181 -8.50 -20.34 19.06
N ILE A 182 -8.84 -21.62 18.90
CA ILE A 182 -9.64 -22.12 17.77
C ILE A 182 -11.11 -21.97 18.11
N LEU A 183 -11.88 -21.39 17.19
CA LEU A 183 -13.33 -21.34 17.30
C LEU A 183 -13.90 -22.66 16.74
N GLY A 184 -14.53 -23.46 17.59
CA GLY A 184 -15.38 -24.56 17.16
C GLY A 184 -16.70 -23.98 16.68
N ILE A 185 -16.92 -24.00 15.36
CA ILE A 185 -18.20 -23.65 14.71
C ILE A 185 -18.90 -24.95 14.36
#